data_AF-K1WG50-F1
#
_entry.id   AF-K1WG50-F1
#
_cell.length_a   1.000
_cell.length_b   1.000
_cell.length_c   1.000
_cell.angle_alpha   90.00
_cell.angle_beta   90.00
_cell.angle_gamma   90.00
#
_symmetry.space_group_name_H-M   'P 1'
#
loop_
_entity.id
_entity.type
_entity.pdbx_description
1 polymer ?
#
loop_
_entity_poly.entity_id
_entity_poly.type
_entity_poly.pdbx_seq_one_letter_code
_entity_poly.pdbx_strand_id
1 'polypeptide(L)'
;MPSRESRRRPGRAYPRVGTSGAGGSRRRQQQQQQQQPHGPRPFRREYEPAAMPGEETGAVPAEGRGRNNSPEHFKIMDDVENPKGKRYTSSNLSRAVVSNARKPIAERLNANMLAALQRAGGEMVVDDETKAAGLMAVFFSILDRAYFFDLVGQSITPRPVIFRDKDGKPGFYDRESRTININMAYVRNGAATRAHAQISTLLVEMSHAFFRCYSCECIEVCKKKASANRGGLGAGNGPPWIKAMVAIQKDLASAVTWPHNLEVERAVSKEMKTGWKPSRDELRAWGLDSGGSREERGGSRSGRGRRRKSRCTLQ
;
A
#
# COMPACT_ATOMS: atom_id res chain seq x y z
N MET A 1 -32.88 -43.89 -33.22
CA MET A 1 -33.40 -43.94 -34.60
C MET A 1 -34.90 -44.19 -34.52
N PRO A 2 -35.78 -43.49 -35.25
CA PRO A 2 -35.63 -42.22 -35.98
C PRO A 2 -35.84 -41.00 -35.04
N SER A 3 -35.53 -39.73 -35.32
CA SER A 3 -35.40 -38.90 -36.54
C SER A 3 -36.70 -38.21 -37.02
N ARG A 4 -36.81 -36.91 -36.72
CA ARG A 4 -37.53 -35.82 -37.41
C ARG A 4 -37.20 -34.51 -36.66
N GLU A 5 -36.25 -33.68 -37.08
CA GLU A 5 -36.27 -32.82 -38.27
C GLU A 5 -37.24 -31.63 -38.13
N SER A 6 -36.68 -30.46 -37.78
CA SER A 6 -37.36 -29.16 -37.90
C SER A 6 -36.43 -28.14 -38.57
N ARG A 7 -37.03 -27.21 -39.31
CA ARG A 7 -36.40 -26.49 -40.42
C ARG A 7 -35.75 -25.17 -40.01
N ARG A 8 -34.56 -24.94 -40.59
CA ARG A 8 -34.02 -23.67 -41.13
C ARG A 8 -34.84 -22.39 -40.88
N ARG A 9 -34.15 -21.31 -40.48
CA ARG A 9 -34.08 -20.06 -41.30
C ARG A 9 -32.74 -19.32 -41.10
N PRO A 10 -32.30 -18.48 -42.06
CA PRO A 10 -30.92 -17.99 -42.12
C PRO A 10 -30.77 -16.49 -41.80
N GLY A 11 -29.50 -16.08 -41.60
CA GLY A 11 -29.01 -14.80 -42.12
C GLY A 11 -28.64 -13.72 -41.10
N ARG A 12 -27.34 -13.40 -41.07
CA ARG A 12 -26.84 -12.02 -41.27
C ARG A 12 -25.36 -12.07 -41.67
N ALA A 13 -25.05 -11.53 -42.84
CA ALA A 13 -23.68 -11.33 -43.29
C ALA A 13 -23.12 -10.04 -42.66
N TYR A 14 -21.85 -10.06 -42.28
CA TYR A 14 -21.09 -8.85 -41.95
C TYR A 14 -20.28 -8.43 -43.17
N PRO A 15 -20.31 -7.14 -43.58
CA PRO A 15 -19.53 -6.67 -44.72
C PRO A 15 -18.03 -6.63 -44.39
N ARG A 16 -17.24 -6.77 -45.46
CA ARG A 16 -15.80 -7.01 -45.43
C ARG A 16 -15.01 -5.70 -45.30
N VAL A 17 -13.80 -5.84 -44.75
CA VAL A 17 -12.74 -4.83 -44.70
C VAL A 17 -12.54 -4.11 -46.05
N GLY A 18 -12.45 -2.78 -46.02
CA GLY A 18 -11.94 -1.96 -47.12
C GLY A 18 -10.66 -1.23 -46.70
N THR A 19 -9.57 -1.44 -47.43
CA THR A 19 -8.27 -0.77 -47.27
C THR A 19 -7.90 0.01 -48.55
N SER A 20 -6.92 0.93 -48.46
CA SER A 20 -6.49 1.87 -49.52
C SER A 20 -7.50 3.01 -49.77
N GLY A 21 -7.17 4.28 -50.02
CA GLY A 21 -5.92 5.06 -50.12
C GLY A 21 -6.29 6.52 -50.54
N ALA A 22 -5.41 7.49 -50.81
CA ALA A 22 -3.97 7.65 -50.61
C ALA A 22 -3.56 9.14 -50.84
N GLY A 23 -2.43 9.61 -50.30
CA GLY A 23 -1.87 10.97 -50.54
C GLY A 23 -2.03 11.95 -49.34
N GLY A 24 -1.11 12.88 -49.09
CA GLY A 24 0.18 13.14 -49.76
C GLY A 24 0.90 14.38 -49.19
N SER A 25 2.15 14.60 -49.62
CA SER A 25 3.02 15.78 -49.35
C SER A 25 3.52 15.98 -47.89
N ARG A 26 4.81 15.79 -47.58
CA ARG A 26 6.05 16.53 -47.97
C ARG A 26 6.29 17.86 -47.21
N ARG A 27 7.19 17.80 -46.21
CA ARG A 27 8.30 18.75 -45.86
C ARG A 27 9.00 18.15 -44.63
N ARG A 28 10.26 17.69 -44.62
CA ARG A 28 11.58 18.26 -45.00
C ARG A 28 12.06 19.36 -44.04
N GLN A 29 13.34 19.26 -43.63
CA GLN A 29 14.08 20.04 -42.62
C GLN A 29 13.96 19.52 -41.16
N GLN A 30 15.04 19.44 -40.36
CA GLN A 30 16.48 19.45 -40.71
C GLN A 30 17.28 18.75 -39.60
N GLN A 31 18.37 18.06 -39.95
CA GLN A 31 19.40 17.70 -38.98
C GLN A 31 20.17 18.97 -38.57
N GLN A 32 20.48 19.12 -37.28
CA GLN A 32 21.75 19.70 -36.88
C GLN A 32 22.36 18.86 -35.75
N GLN A 33 23.50 18.26 -36.05
CA GLN A 33 24.41 17.71 -35.07
C GLN A 33 25.14 18.87 -34.39
N GLN A 34 25.35 18.79 -33.09
CA GLN A 34 26.52 19.39 -32.47
C GLN A 34 27.26 18.30 -31.68
N GLN A 35 28.23 17.69 -32.35
CA GLN A 35 29.42 17.17 -31.69
C GLN A 35 30.31 18.36 -31.31
N GLN A 36 31.16 18.19 -30.29
CA GLN A 36 32.51 18.78 -30.06
C GLN A 36 32.82 18.68 -28.54
N PRO A 37 34.09 18.65 -28.09
CA PRO A 37 35.06 17.61 -28.44
C PRO A 37 35.78 17.04 -27.19
N HIS A 38 36.61 16.00 -27.38
CA HIS A 38 37.57 15.58 -26.35
C HIS A 38 38.76 16.55 -26.26
N GLY A 39 39.21 16.83 -25.03
CA GLY A 39 40.44 17.58 -24.71
C GLY A 39 41.16 16.96 -23.48
N PRO A 40 42.47 17.17 -23.29
CA PRO A 40 43.31 16.15 -22.66
C PRO A 40 43.57 16.30 -21.13
N ARG A 41 43.91 15.16 -20.52
CA ARG A 41 44.70 15.02 -19.27
C ARG A 41 46.09 15.67 -19.46
N PRO A 42 46.81 16.16 -18.42
CA PRO A 42 47.10 15.41 -17.19
C PRO A 42 47.27 16.22 -15.89
N PHE A 43 47.45 15.53 -14.76
CA PHE A 43 48.70 15.61 -13.98
C PHE A 43 48.77 14.50 -12.92
N ARG A 44 49.84 13.71 -12.97
CA ARG A 44 50.24 12.71 -11.97
C ARG A 44 51.17 13.40 -10.98
N ARG A 45 50.95 13.26 -9.68
CA ARG A 45 51.99 13.56 -8.68
C ARG A 45 52.00 12.46 -7.62
N GLU A 46 52.85 11.48 -7.88
CA GLU A 46 53.38 10.61 -6.83
C GLU A 46 54.29 11.46 -5.94
N TYR A 47 54.20 11.28 -4.62
CA TYR A 47 55.26 11.68 -3.69
C TYR A 47 55.19 10.85 -2.41
N GLU A 48 56.02 9.83 -2.38
CA GLU A 48 56.61 9.18 -1.20
C GLU A 48 58.11 9.00 -1.52
N PRO A 49 59.02 8.77 -0.56
CA PRO A 49 58.91 8.89 0.89
C PRO A 49 60.01 9.79 1.51
N ALA A 50 59.94 10.04 2.81
CA ALA A 50 61.09 10.38 3.65
C ALA A 50 60.84 9.85 5.07
N ALA A 51 61.89 9.45 5.79
CA ALA A 51 61.77 8.48 6.88
C ALA A 51 62.35 8.95 8.23
N MET A 52 61.74 8.47 9.33
CA MET A 52 62.31 8.30 10.68
C MET A 52 62.65 9.57 11.49
N PRO A 53 62.86 9.47 12.83
CA PRO A 53 62.37 8.48 13.82
C PRO A 53 61.62 9.14 15.00
N GLY A 54 61.05 8.33 15.90
CA GLY A 54 60.52 8.83 17.18
C GLY A 54 59.66 7.80 17.94
N GLU A 55 60.29 6.99 18.78
CA GLU A 55 59.57 6.20 19.78
C GLU A 55 59.13 7.09 20.94
N GLU A 56 57.86 7.06 21.31
CA GLU A 56 57.46 7.34 22.70
C GLU A 56 56.18 6.56 23.06
N THR A 57 56.22 5.87 24.19
CA THR A 57 55.27 4.84 24.60
C THR A 57 54.06 5.42 25.33
N GLY A 58 53.11 5.96 24.57
CA GLY A 58 51.80 6.43 25.09
C GLY A 58 50.70 5.37 25.00
N ALA A 59 50.22 4.86 26.14
CA ALA A 59 49.08 3.94 26.18
C ALA A 59 47.77 4.66 25.80
N VAL A 60 47.31 4.46 24.56
CA VAL A 60 46.05 5.04 24.05
C VAL A 60 44.84 4.22 24.53
N PRO A 61 43.80 4.83 25.13
CA PRO A 61 42.57 4.12 25.49
C PRO A 61 41.85 3.59 24.25
N ALA A 62 41.58 2.29 24.22
CA ALA A 62 40.94 1.61 23.09
C ALA A 62 39.41 1.79 23.04
N GLU A 63 38.90 3.01 23.26
CA GLU A 63 37.46 3.33 23.25
C GLU A 63 37.12 4.48 22.30
N GLY A 64 36.98 4.13 21.02
CA GLY A 64 36.60 5.05 19.95
C GLY A 64 36.05 4.34 18.71
N ARG A 65 35.38 3.18 18.89
CA ARG A 65 34.75 2.46 17.76
C ARG A 65 33.83 3.42 17.02
N GLY A 66 34.03 3.50 15.70
CA GLY A 66 33.65 4.67 14.92
C GLY A 66 32.19 5.12 15.09
N ARG A 67 31.99 6.43 14.99
CA ARG A 67 30.68 6.99 14.66
C ARG A 67 30.24 6.34 13.35
N ASN A 68 29.32 5.38 13.45
CA ASN A 68 28.66 4.82 12.28
C ASN A 68 27.89 5.96 11.62
N ASN A 69 28.43 6.48 10.52
CA ASN A 69 27.78 7.44 9.63
C ASN A 69 26.64 6.74 8.86
N SER A 70 25.69 6.18 9.60
CA SER A 70 24.37 5.81 9.11
C SER A 70 23.78 7.07 8.49
N PRO A 71 23.46 7.11 7.18
CA PRO A 71 22.85 8.29 6.58
C PRO A 71 21.58 8.63 7.35
N GLU A 72 21.49 9.87 7.84
CA GLU A 72 20.27 10.36 8.45
C GLU A 72 19.16 10.36 7.41
N HIS A 73 18.06 9.69 7.73
CA HIS A 73 16.91 9.64 6.83
C HIS A 73 15.96 10.77 7.18
N PHE A 74 15.77 11.67 6.23
CA PHE A 74 14.77 12.74 6.26
C PHE A 74 13.40 12.21 6.74
N LYS A 75 12.60 13.07 7.37
CA LYS A 75 11.20 12.77 7.68
C LYS A 75 10.35 13.39 6.59
N ILE A 76 9.43 12.63 6.00
CA ILE A 76 8.59 13.15 4.91
C ILE A 76 7.70 14.32 5.35
N MET A 77 7.35 14.39 6.65
CA MET A 77 6.62 15.52 7.24
C MET A 77 7.37 16.86 7.14
N ASP A 78 8.71 16.82 7.08
CA ASP A 78 9.56 18.00 7.02
C ASP A 78 9.76 18.48 5.56
N ASP A 79 9.39 17.64 4.56
CA ASP A 79 9.59 17.85 3.12
C ASP A 79 8.27 17.78 2.30
N VAL A 80 7.08 17.84 2.90
CA VAL A 80 5.80 17.54 2.19
C VAL A 80 5.57 18.42 0.94
N GLU A 81 6.01 19.68 0.99
CA GLU A 81 5.90 20.63 -0.13
C GLU A 81 6.84 20.32 -1.31
N ASN A 82 7.95 19.60 -1.06
CA ASN A 82 8.95 19.23 -2.07
C ASN A 82 9.56 17.87 -1.76
N PRO A 83 8.77 16.78 -1.86
CA PRO A 83 9.14 15.48 -1.32
C PRO A 83 10.12 14.76 -2.24
N LYS A 84 11.21 14.29 -1.65
CA LYS A 84 12.29 13.65 -2.41
C LYS A 84 12.05 12.15 -2.50
N GLY A 85 11.68 11.68 -3.70
CA GLY A 85 11.52 10.25 -3.99
C GLY A 85 12.73 9.44 -3.50
N LYS A 86 12.46 8.22 -3.00
CA LYS A 86 13.48 7.28 -2.51
C LYS A 86 14.38 7.75 -1.35
N ARG A 87 13.91 8.66 -0.47
CA ARG A 87 14.72 9.16 0.67
C ARG A 87 14.26 8.75 2.07
N TYR A 88 13.03 8.30 2.23
CA TYR A 88 12.40 8.15 3.55
C TYR A 88 12.41 6.68 4.00
N THR A 89 12.65 6.39 5.29
CA THR A 89 12.44 5.00 5.77
C THR A 89 10.96 4.63 5.67
N SER A 90 10.64 3.36 5.41
CA SER A 90 9.24 2.90 5.46
C SER A 90 8.60 3.18 6.83
N SER A 91 9.39 3.21 7.90
CA SER A 91 8.97 3.64 9.24
C SER A 91 8.67 5.15 9.35
N ASN A 92 9.39 6.02 8.63
CA ASN A 92 9.06 7.45 8.53
C ASN A 92 7.76 7.65 7.73
N LEU A 93 7.61 6.95 6.60
CA LEU A 93 6.38 6.99 5.79
C LEU A 93 5.17 6.49 6.59
N SER A 94 5.32 5.36 7.29
CA SER A 94 4.30 4.83 8.20
C SER A 94 3.91 5.83 9.28
N ARG A 95 4.90 6.43 9.97
CA ARG A 95 4.63 7.46 10.99
C ARG A 95 3.90 8.68 10.44
N ALA A 96 4.25 9.13 9.23
CA ALA A 96 3.57 10.25 8.57
C ALA A 96 2.11 9.91 8.28
N VAL A 97 1.83 8.77 7.63
CA VAL A 97 0.47 8.32 7.33
C VAL A 97 -0.36 8.11 8.61
N VAL A 98 0.22 7.48 9.64
CA VAL A 98 -0.44 7.31 10.95
C VAL A 98 -0.72 8.65 11.63
N SER A 99 0.20 9.62 11.54
CA SER A 99 0.01 10.97 12.09
C SER A 99 -1.10 11.72 11.35
N ASN A 100 -1.16 11.59 10.02
CA ASN A 100 -2.18 12.23 9.20
C ASN A 100 -3.57 11.63 9.43
N ALA A 101 -3.67 10.29 9.45
CA ALA A 101 -4.92 9.57 9.74
C ALA A 101 -5.42 9.72 11.20
N ARG A 102 -4.62 10.30 12.11
CA ARG A 102 -5.07 10.66 13.47
C ARG A 102 -5.76 12.03 13.54
N LYS A 103 -5.58 12.89 12.54
CA LYS A 103 -6.29 14.17 12.45
C LYS A 103 -7.72 13.93 11.96
N PRO A 104 -8.74 14.65 12.44
CA PRO A 104 -10.08 14.60 11.87
C PRO A 104 -10.06 14.71 10.33
N ILE A 105 -10.78 13.84 9.63
CA ILE A 105 -10.75 13.81 8.16
C ILE A 105 -11.25 15.11 7.51
N ALA A 106 -12.11 15.87 8.22
CA ALA A 106 -12.58 17.19 7.83
C ALA A 106 -11.49 18.28 7.84
N GLU A 107 -10.35 18.07 8.51
CA GLU A 107 -9.19 18.98 8.41
C GLU A 107 -8.36 18.73 7.15
N ARG A 108 -8.52 17.56 6.52
CA ARG A 108 -7.73 17.10 5.36
C ARG A 108 -8.52 17.25 4.05
N LEU A 109 -9.83 16.99 4.10
CA LEU A 109 -10.74 17.07 2.98
C LEU A 109 -11.63 18.31 3.05
N ASN A 110 -11.85 18.97 1.90
CA ASN A 110 -12.91 19.97 1.80
C ASN A 110 -14.31 19.31 1.88
N ALA A 111 -15.34 20.11 2.16
CA ALA A 111 -16.71 19.63 2.34
C ALA A 111 -17.23 18.78 1.16
N ASN A 112 -16.89 19.14 -0.08
CA ASN A 112 -17.32 18.39 -1.27
C ASN A 112 -16.67 17.00 -1.35
N MET A 113 -15.37 16.91 -1.06
CA MET A 113 -14.62 15.65 -1.01
C MET A 113 -15.10 14.75 0.12
N LEU A 114 -15.34 15.30 1.31
CA LEU A 114 -15.85 14.55 2.46
C LEU A 114 -17.28 14.03 2.19
N ALA A 115 -18.16 14.87 1.65
CA ALA A 115 -19.51 14.46 1.28
C ALA A 115 -19.52 13.39 0.17
N ALA A 116 -18.58 13.44 -0.79
CA ALA A 116 -18.42 12.39 -1.78
C ALA A 116 -17.95 11.06 -1.15
N LEU A 117 -16.98 11.10 -0.23
CA LEU A 117 -16.48 9.93 0.50
C LEU A 117 -17.58 9.25 1.35
N GLN A 118 -18.43 10.05 1.97
CA GLN A 118 -19.57 9.58 2.76
C GLN A 118 -20.69 9.00 1.90
N ARG A 119 -21.07 9.68 0.80
CA ARG A 119 -22.12 9.21 -0.14
C ARG A 119 -21.75 7.97 -0.96
N ALA A 120 -20.46 7.62 -1.04
CA ALA A 120 -19.98 6.37 -1.66
C ALA A 120 -20.74 5.13 -1.15
N GLY A 121 -21.28 5.21 0.06
CA GLY A 121 -22.00 4.14 0.76
C GLY A 121 -23.29 3.64 0.10
N GLY A 122 -24.08 4.53 -0.51
CA GLY A 122 -25.51 4.26 -0.74
C GLY A 122 -25.94 3.99 -2.19
N GLU A 123 -25.40 4.75 -3.16
CA GLU A 123 -26.12 4.98 -4.43
C GLU A 123 -25.28 4.69 -5.70
N MET A 124 -23.98 4.40 -5.57
CA MET A 124 -23.08 4.33 -6.72
C MET A 124 -23.10 2.97 -7.42
N VAL A 125 -23.99 2.83 -8.42
CA VAL A 125 -24.03 1.66 -9.31
C VAL A 125 -22.83 1.67 -10.26
N VAL A 126 -21.98 0.66 -10.14
CA VAL A 126 -20.82 0.42 -11.02
C VAL A 126 -21.01 -0.89 -11.79
N ASP A 127 -21.53 -0.76 -13.01
CA ASP A 127 -21.83 -1.83 -13.98
C ASP A 127 -20.77 -1.90 -15.11
N ASP A 128 -20.33 -0.74 -15.60
CA ASP A 128 -19.38 -0.59 -16.70
C ASP A 128 -18.02 0.05 -16.31
N GLU A 129 -17.02 -0.16 -17.19
CA GLU A 129 -15.63 0.30 -17.04
C GLU A 129 -15.47 1.81 -17.03
N THR A 130 -16.33 2.54 -17.74
CA THR A 130 -16.30 4.00 -17.80
C THR A 130 -16.74 4.60 -16.46
N LYS A 131 -17.83 4.10 -15.86
CA LYS A 131 -18.29 4.52 -14.53
C LYS A 131 -17.28 4.15 -13.45
N ALA A 132 -16.66 2.98 -13.52
CA ALA A 132 -15.59 2.61 -12.60
C ALA A 132 -14.35 3.50 -12.75
N ALA A 133 -13.94 3.85 -13.98
CA ALA A 133 -12.80 4.74 -14.21
C ALA A 133 -13.08 6.15 -13.66
N GLY A 134 -14.29 6.67 -13.88
CA GLY A 134 -14.74 7.93 -13.29
C GLY A 134 -14.75 7.89 -11.75
N LEU A 135 -15.30 6.83 -11.16
CA LEU A 135 -15.29 6.61 -9.72
C LEU A 135 -13.85 6.55 -9.17
N MET A 136 -13.00 5.72 -9.75
CA MET A 136 -11.62 5.55 -9.29
C MET A 136 -10.80 6.84 -9.44
N ALA A 137 -11.03 7.65 -10.49
CA ALA A 137 -10.36 8.95 -10.62
C ALA A 137 -10.78 9.96 -9.54
N VAL A 138 -12.08 10.03 -9.20
CA VAL A 138 -12.58 10.88 -8.11
C VAL A 138 -12.02 10.42 -6.76
N PHE A 139 -12.12 9.12 -6.47
CA PHE A 139 -11.65 8.58 -5.20
C PHE A 139 -10.13 8.56 -5.07
N PHE A 140 -9.37 8.46 -6.17
CA PHE A 140 -7.92 8.63 -6.14
C PHE A 140 -7.55 9.99 -5.54
N SER A 141 -8.09 11.09 -6.07
CA SER A 141 -7.79 12.44 -5.57
C SER A 141 -8.22 12.65 -4.12
N ILE A 142 -9.39 12.11 -3.73
CA ILE A 142 -9.87 12.19 -2.34
C ILE A 142 -8.94 11.42 -1.39
N LEU A 143 -8.55 10.20 -1.75
CA LEU A 143 -7.73 9.33 -0.90
C LEU A 143 -6.26 9.80 -0.83
N ASP A 144 -5.72 10.36 -1.92
CA ASP A 144 -4.37 10.93 -1.95
C ASP A 144 -4.27 12.11 -0.99
N ARG A 145 -5.24 13.03 -1.07
CA ARG A 145 -5.34 14.15 -0.14
C ARG A 145 -5.57 13.71 1.30
N ALA A 146 -6.47 12.75 1.52
CA ALA A 146 -6.80 12.27 2.85
C ALA A 146 -5.62 11.58 3.56
N TYR A 147 -4.83 10.77 2.85
CA TYR A 147 -3.89 9.85 3.49
C TYR A 147 -2.43 10.02 3.09
N PHE A 148 -2.16 10.53 1.89
CA PHE A 148 -0.83 10.53 1.29
C PHE A 148 -0.34 11.91 0.85
N PHE A 149 -0.98 12.99 1.36
CA PHE A 149 -0.56 14.39 1.22
C PHE A 149 -0.51 14.89 -0.24
N ASP A 150 -1.41 14.41 -1.10
CA ASP A 150 -1.42 14.71 -2.55
C ASP A 150 -0.13 14.25 -3.28
N LEU A 151 0.62 13.27 -2.73
CA LEU A 151 1.93 12.83 -3.23
C LEU A 151 1.90 11.59 -4.13
N VAL A 152 0.84 10.78 -4.09
CA VAL A 152 0.74 9.61 -4.96
C VAL A 152 0.51 10.06 -6.40
N GLY A 153 -0.41 11.00 -6.64
CA GLY A 153 -0.71 11.59 -7.95
C GLY A 153 0.43 12.39 -8.57
N GLN A 154 1.40 12.85 -7.76
CA GLN A 154 2.64 13.46 -8.25
C GLN A 154 3.67 12.41 -8.71
N SER A 155 3.62 11.19 -8.16
CA SER A 155 4.63 10.14 -8.37
C SER A 155 4.26 9.08 -9.41
N ILE A 156 2.96 8.89 -9.66
CA ILE A 156 2.40 7.85 -10.53
C ILE A 156 1.31 8.41 -11.44
N THR A 157 0.86 7.63 -12.43
CA THR A 157 -0.28 8.02 -13.27
C THR A 157 -1.55 8.13 -12.41
N PRO A 158 -2.19 9.32 -12.29
CA PRO A 158 -3.30 9.55 -11.35
C PRO A 158 -4.65 8.99 -11.81
N ARG A 159 -4.67 8.25 -12.94
CA ARG A 159 -5.85 7.58 -13.48
C ARG A 159 -5.65 6.07 -13.37
N PRO A 160 -6.33 5.40 -12.42
CA PRO A 160 -6.29 3.95 -12.33
C PRO A 160 -6.83 3.29 -13.60
N VAL A 161 -6.12 2.27 -14.08
CA VAL A 161 -6.56 1.43 -15.21
C VAL A 161 -7.60 0.44 -14.68
N ILE A 162 -8.75 0.37 -15.35
CA ILE A 162 -9.79 -0.60 -15.02
C ILE A 162 -9.64 -1.81 -15.94
N PHE A 163 -9.71 -3.02 -15.38
CA PHE A 163 -9.69 -4.26 -16.16
C PHE A 163 -10.70 -5.27 -15.61
N ARG A 164 -10.93 -6.37 -16.34
CA ARG A 164 -11.77 -7.50 -15.90
C ARG A 164 -11.00 -8.80 -16.02
N ASP A 165 -10.81 -9.46 -14.89
CA ASP A 165 -10.23 -10.81 -14.80
C ASP A 165 -10.97 -11.56 -13.69
N LYS A 166 -11.70 -12.63 -14.04
CA LYS A 166 -12.54 -13.36 -13.07
C LYS A 166 -11.73 -14.14 -12.04
N ASP A 167 -10.55 -14.60 -12.44
CA ASP A 167 -9.65 -15.43 -11.62
C ASP A 167 -8.49 -14.59 -11.05
N GLY A 168 -8.45 -13.30 -11.40
CA GLY A 168 -7.43 -12.35 -11.04
C GLY A 168 -7.48 -11.80 -9.62
N LYS A 169 -6.40 -11.12 -9.26
CA LYS A 169 -6.28 -10.32 -8.02
C LYS A 169 -7.23 -9.10 -8.03
N PRO A 170 -7.57 -8.53 -6.85
CA PRO A 170 -8.48 -7.36 -6.75
C PRO A 170 -7.95 -6.13 -7.48
N GLY A 171 -6.64 -5.94 -7.45
CA GLY A 171 -5.93 -4.85 -8.07
C GLY A 171 -4.41 -5.05 -7.91
N PHE A 172 -3.64 -4.10 -8.43
CA PHE A 172 -2.20 -4.01 -8.21
C PHE A 172 -1.63 -2.66 -8.63
N TYR A 173 -0.65 -2.16 -7.89
CA TYR A 173 0.30 -1.17 -8.39
C TYR A 173 1.36 -1.83 -9.29
N ASP A 174 1.40 -1.44 -10.57
CA ASP A 174 2.49 -1.75 -11.49
C ASP A 174 3.65 -0.77 -11.28
N ARG A 175 4.85 -1.32 -11.10
CA ARG A 175 6.09 -0.58 -10.83
C ARG A 175 6.73 -0.02 -12.10
N GLU A 176 6.47 -0.62 -13.26
CA GLU A 176 7.10 -0.26 -14.53
C GLU A 176 6.34 0.89 -15.18
N SER A 177 5.04 0.69 -15.44
CA SER A 177 4.17 1.76 -15.98
C SER A 177 3.81 2.84 -14.94
N ARG A 178 4.08 2.60 -13.65
CA ARG A 178 3.60 3.42 -12.52
C ARG A 178 2.09 3.66 -12.61
N THR A 179 1.31 2.59 -12.76
CA THR A 179 -0.16 2.63 -12.80
C THR A 179 -0.75 1.80 -11.67
N ILE A 180 -1.89 2.24 -11.14
CA ILE A 180 -2.74 1.36 -10.32
C ILE A 180 -3.75 0.71 -11.24
N ASN A 181 -3.87 -0.61 -11.16
CA ASN A 181 -4.78 -1.42 -11.94
C ASN A 181 -5.86 -1.97 -11.00
N ILE A 182 -7.14 -1.77 -11.32
CA ILE A 182 -8.29 -2.20 -10.50
C ILE A 182 -9.16 -3.20 -11.29
N ASN A 183 -9.40 -4.36 -10.70
CA ASN A 183 -10.20 -5.42 -11.30
C ASN A 183 -11.69 -5.23 -10.99
N MET A 184 -12.53 -5.05 -12.00
CA MET A 184 -13.97 -4.93 -11.83
C MET A 184 -14.69 -6.27 -11.64
N ALA A 185 -14.12 -7.36 -12.15
CA ALA A 185 -14.71 -8.68 -11.97
C ALA A 185 -14.63 -9.16 -10.51
N TYR A 186 -13.68 -8.60 -9.73
CA TYR A 186 -13.52 -8.92 -8.33
C TYR A 186 -14.58 -8.26 -7.43
N VAL A 187 -15.19 -9.06 -6.55
CA VAL A 187 -16.04 -8.59 -5.45
C VAL A 187 -15.36 -8.98 -4.14
N ARG A 188 -15.02 -7.98 -3.31
CA ARG A 188 -14.32 -8.21 -2.03
C ARG A 188 -15.27 -8.79 -0.99
N ASN A 189 -14.85 -9.86 -0.31
CA ASN A 189 -15.59 -10.43 0.81
C ASN A 189 -15.81 -9.37 1.91
N GLY A 190 -17.07 -9.18 2.32
CA GLY A 190 -17.46 -8.20 3.34
C GLY A 190 -17.66 -6.76 2.84
N ALA A 191 -17.45 -6.47 1.55
CA ALA A 191 -17.88 -5.20 0.97
C ALA A 191 -19.38 -5.25 0.64
N ALA A 192 -20.15 -4.21 1.00
CA ALA A 192 -21.58 -4.16 0.70
C ALA A 192 -21.87 -3.93 -0.79
N THR A 193 -20.98 -3.26 -1.51
CA THR A 193 -21.10 -3.00 -2.96
C THR A 193 -19.77 -3.23 -3.69
N ARG A 194 -19.86 -3.37 -5.03
CA ARG A 194 -18.67 -3.37 -5.91
C ARG A 194 -17.86 -2.07 -5.77
N ALA A 195 -18.54 -0.93 -5.63
CA ALA A 195 -17.88 0.36 -5.42
C ALA A 195 -17.02 0.35 -4.14
N HIS A 196 -17.53 -0.18 -3.01
CA HIS A 196 -16.77 -0.27 -1.75
C HIS A 196 -15.56 -1.20 -1.88
N ALA A 197 -15.71 -2.33 -2.59
CA ALA A 197 -14.61 -3.23 -2.89
C ALA A 197 -13.51 -2.55 -3.72
N GLN A 198 -13.90 -1.78 -4.74
CA GLN A 198 -12.97 -1.04 -5.62
C GLN A 198 -12.27 0.11 -4.89
N ILE A 199 -13.00 0.94 -4.13
CA ILE A 199 -12.44 2.04 -3.32
C ILE A 199 -11.45 1.48 -2.27
N SER A 200 -11.83 0.39 -1.58
CA SER A 200 -10.96 -0.28 -0.60
C SER A 200 -9.74 -0.94 -1.23
N THR A 201 -9.82 -1.33 -2.51
CA THR A 201 -8.67 -1.86 -3.27
C THR A 201 -7.77 -0.73 -3.74
N LEU A 202 -8.35 0.36 -4.25
CA LEU A 202 -7.62 1.56 -4.66
C LEU A 202 -6.77 2.10 -3.51
N LEU A 203 -7.35 2.22 -2.31
CA LEU A 203 -6.62 2.68 -1.11
C LEU A 203 -5.45 1.77 -0.73
N VAL A 204 -5.61 0.45 -0.86
CA VAL A 204 -4.54 -0.54 -0.67
C VAL A 204 -3.43 -0.33 -1.70
N GLU A 205 -3.74 -0.22 -2.99
CA GLU A 205 -2.72 -0.06 -4.04
C GLU A 205 -2.05 1.32 -4.03
N MET A 206 -2.76 2.38 -3.65
CA MET A 206 -2.18 3.72 -3.43
C MET A 206 -1.16 3.70 -2.29
N SER A 207 -1.42 2.94 -1.21
CA SER A 207 -0.44 2.76 -0.14
C SER A 207 0.82 2.01 -0.63
N HIS A 208 0.66 0.99 -1.49
CA HIS A 208 1.81 0.31 -2.12
C HIS A 208 2.60 1.25 -3.03
N ALA A 209 1.92 2.10 -3.81
CA ALA A 209 2.55 3.13 -4.64
C ALA A 209 3.33 4.15 -3.80
N PHE A 210 2.70 4.73 -2.76
CA PHE A 210 3.31 5.68 -1.84
C PHE A 210 4.59 5.12 -1.21
N PHE A 211 4.51 3.94 -0.59
CA PHE A 211 5.67 3.29 0.01
C PHE A 211 6.74 2.96 -1.04
N ARG A 212 6.37 2.52 -2.26
CA ARG A 212 7.36 2.19 -3.31
C ARG A 212 8.06 3.42 -3.88
N CYS A 213 7.38 4.55 -4.05
CA CYS A 213 7.94 5.77 -4.63
C CYS A 213 8.83 6.52 -3.64
N TYR A 214 8.44 6.58 -2.36
CA TYR A 214 9.12 7.40 -1.36
C TYR A 214 10.11 6.62 -0.45
N SER A 215 10.03 5.29 -0.36
CA SER A 215 10.97 4.53 0.49
C SER A 215 12.40 4.53 -0.05
N CYS A 216 13.36 4.81 0.83
CA CYS A 216 14.79 4.59 0.61
C CYS A 216 15.11 3.16 0.18
N GLU A 217 16.11 3.01 -0.69
CA GLU A 217 16.60 1.71 -1.14
C GLU A 217 17.91 1.29 -0.45
N CYS A 218 18.37 2.06 0.55
CA CYS A 218 19.58 1.83 1.33
C CYS A 218 19.54 0.49 2.06
N ILE A 219 20.51 -0.40 1.78
CA ILE A 219 20.48 -1.78 2.29
C ILE A 219 20.73 -1.83 3.81
N GLU A 220 21.70 -1.08 4.30
CA GLU A 220 22.24 -1.23 5.66
C GLU A 220 21.33 -0.65 6.76
N VAL A 221 20.52 0.36 6.43
CA VAL A 221 19.65 1.07 7.37
C VAL A 221 18.17 0.79 7.07
N CYS A 222 17.74 0.87 5.81
CA CYS A 222 16.33 0.69 5.43
C CYS A 222 15.98 -0.78 5.17
N LYS A 223 16.79 -1.50 4.38
CA LYS A 223 16.57 -2.92 4.08
C LYS A 223 17.30 -3.84 5.07
N LYS A 224 17.38 -3.49 6.35
CA LYS A 224 17.84 -4.45 7.36
C LYS A 224 16.97 -5.69 7.26
N LYS A 225 17.57 -6.75 6.73
CA LYS A 225 17.04 -8.12 6.71
C LYS A 225 17.03 -8.67 8.14
N ALA A 226 16.34 -8.00 9.06
CA ALA A 226 15.81 -8.67 10.23
C ALA A 226 15.06 -9.88 9.68
N SER A 227 15.54 -11.09 9.98
CA SER A 227 15.02 -12.31 9.38
C SER A 227 13.51 -12.33 9.56
N ALA A 228 12.77 -12.79 8.54
CA ALA A 228 11.29 -12.76 8.55
C ALA A 228 10.73 -13.34 9.87
N ASN A 229 11.43 -14.34 10.39
CA ASN A 229 11.38 -15.01 11.68
C ASN A 229 11.24 -14.09 12.93
N ARG A 230 11.53 -12.78 12.85
CA ARG A 230 11.49 -11.81 13.96
C ARG A 230 10.97 -10.41 13.54
N GLY A 231 9.78 -10.32 12.95
CA GLY A 231 9.12 -9.02 12.70
C GLY A 231 9.81 -8.12 11.66
N GLY A 232 10.56 -8.69 10.70
CA GLY A 232 11.18 -7.94 9.60
C GLY A 232 10.18 -7.29 8.62
N LEU A 233 10.66 -6.66 7.55
CA LEU A 233 9.83 -5.88 6.60
C LEU A 233 8.88 -6.69 5.69
N GLY A 234 8.85 -8.02 5.79
CA GLY A 234 8.01 -8.89 4.95
C GLY A 234 8.42 -8.89 3.46
N ALA A 235 7.58 -9.52 2.64
CA ALA A 235 7.66 -9.58 1.19
C ALA A 235 6.94 -8.42 0.48
N GLY A 236 6.00 -7.75 1.16
CA GLY A 236 5.34 -6.53 0.66
C GLY A 236 4.51 -5.75 1.68
N ASN A 237 3.97 -6.41 2.71
CA ASN A 237 3.05 -5.86 3.69
C ASN A 237 3.67 -5.86 5.11
N GLY A 238 4.90 -5.39 5.26
CA GLY A 238 5.61 -5.40 6.55
C GLY A 238 4.98 -4.52 7.65
N PRO A 239 5.51 -4.58 8.88
CA PRO A 239 5.00 -3.82 10.03
C PRO A 239 4.75 -2.32 9.77
N PRO A 240 5.60 -1.58 9.02
CA PRO A 240 5.32 -0.17 8.71
C PRO A 240 4.07 0.01 7.83
N TRP A 241 3.87 -0.86 6.85
CA TRP A 241 2.68 -0.83 5.99
C TRP A 241 1.42 -1.20 6.79
N ILE A 242 1.48 -2.28 7.60
CA ILE A 242 0.36 -2.70 8.45
C ILE A 242 -0.04 -1.58 9.42
N LYS A 243 0.92 -0.94 10.11
CA LYS A 243 0.65 0.17 11.03
C LYS A 243 -0.05 1.34 10.35
N ALA A 244 0.34 1.66 9.12
CA ALA A 244 -0.33 2.67 8.31
C ALA A 244 -1.76 2.25 7.94
N MET A 245 -1.94 1.03 7.42
CA MET A 245 -3.26 0.54 7.00
C MET A 245 -4.25 0.34 8.15
N VAL A 246 -3.80 -0.05 9.35
CA VAL A 246 -4.65 -0.10 10.56
C VAL A 246 -5.12 1.31 10.94
N ALA A 247 -4.25 2.33 10.85
CA ALA A 247 -4.63 3.71 11.15
C ALA A 247 -5.62 4.26 10.10
N ILE A 248 -5.34 4.04 8.81
CA ILE A 248 -6.26 4.38 7.70
C ILE A 248 -7.62 3.68 7.90
N GLN A 249 -7.64 2.38 8.24
CA GLN A 249 -8.90 1.65 8.43
C GLN A 249 -9.71 2.21 9.60
N LYS A 250 -9.07 2.57 10.72
CA LYS A 250 -9.73 3.17 11.89
C LYS A 250 -10.25 4.58 11.61
N ASP A 251 -9.51 5.39 10.87
CA ASP A 251 -9.95 6.72 10.44
C ASP A 251 -11.14 6.64 9.47
N LEU A 252 -11.03 5.78 8.45
CA LEU A 252 -12.12 5.52 7.50
C LEU A 252 -13.38 5.03 8.23
N ALA A 253 -13.25 4.17 9.25
CA ALA A 253 -14.36 3.71 10.09
C ALA A 253 -15.12 4.82 10.81
N SER A 254 -14.44 5.90 11.19
CA SER A 254 -15.08 7.07 11.80
C SER A 254 -15.64 8.04 10.76
N ALA A 255 -15.12 8.01 9.53
CA ALA A 255 -15.49 8.92 8.46
C ALA A 255 -16.73 8.48 7.66
N VAL A 256 -16.98 7.17 7.53
CA VAL A 256 -18.02 6.62 6.65
C VAL A 256 -18.88 5.55 7.32
N THR A 257 -20.15 5.47 6.92
CA THR A 257 -21.13 4.51 7.44
C THR A 257 -21.13 3.16 6.71
N TRP A 258 -20.42 3.05 5.58
CA TRP A 258 -20.41 1.84 4.76
C TRP A 258 -19.37 0.80 5.21
N PRO A 259 -19.63 -0.52 5.03
CA PRO A 259 -18.68 -1.57 5.39
C PRO A 259 -17.38 -1.48 4.59
N HIS A 260 -16.31 -1.06 5.28
CA HIS A 260 -14.97 -0.93 4.75
C HIS A 260 -14.10 -2.07 5.30
N ASN A 261 -13.32 -2.70 4.43
CA ASN A 261 -12.35 -3.73 4.82
C ASN A 261 -11.13 -3.57 3.91
N LEU A 262 -9.99 -3.19 4.50
CA LEU A 262 -8.73 -3.02 3.77
C LEU A 262 -7.92 -4.33 3.73
N GLU A 263 -8.50 -5.44 4.17
CA GLU A 263 -7.93 -6.80 4.19
C GLU A 263 -6.62 -6.93 4.96
N VAL A 264 -6.40 -6.09 5.97
CA VAL A 264 -5.16 -6.06 6.78
C VAL A 264 -4.86 -7.44 7.40
N GLU A 265 -5.87 -8.12 7.94
CA GLU A 265 -5.73 -9.48 8.50
C GLU A 265 -5.29 -10.50 7.42
N ARG A 266 -5.85 -10.40 6.21
CA ARG A 266 -5.49 -11.28 5.08
C ARG A 266 -4.08 -10.96 4.57
N ALA A 267 -3.68 -9.70 4.56
CA ALA A 267 -2.32 -9.26 4.22
C ALA A 267 -1.30 -9.82 5.23
N VAL A 268 -1.54 -9.64 6.53
CA VAL A 268 -0.77 -10.25 7.64
C VAL A 268 -0.69 -11.78 7.46
N SER A 269 -1.83 -12.44 7.26
CA SER A 269 -1.90 -13.89 7.04
C SER A 269 -1.12 -14.36 5.80
N LYS A 270 -1.03 -13.53 4.75
CA LYS A 270 -0.26 -13.81 3.53
C LYS A 270 1.24 -13.67 3.77
N GLU A 271 1.67 -12.62 4.47
CA GLU A 271 3.08 -12.45 4.87
C GLU A 271 3.53 -13.56 5.81
N MET A 272 2.68 -14.01 6.74
CA MET A 272 3.02 -15.10 7.64
C MET A 272 3.32 -16.42 6.91
N LYS A 273 2.69 -16.66 5.74
CA LYS A 273 3.00 -17.80 4.87
C LYS A 273 4.37 -17.69 4.19
N THR A 274 5.00 -16.52 4.13
CA THR A 274 6.39 -16.36 3.64
C THR A 274 7.42 -16.46 4.77
N GLY A 275 7.03 -17.02 5.94
CA GLY A 275 7.90 -17.18 7.10
C GLY A 275 8.03 -15.94 7.99
N TRP A 276 7.32 -14.85 7.69
CA TRP A 276 7.26 -13.69 8.57
C TRP A 276 6.45 -14.00 9.83
N LYS A 277 6.89 -13.48 10.99
CA LYS A 277 6.18 -13.70 12.27
C LYS A 277 6.09 -12.38 13.05
N PRO A 278 4.89 -11.77 13.16
CA PRO A 278 4.68 -10.65 14.06
C PRO A 278 4.67 -11.12 15.52
N SER A 279 4.96 -10.22 16.46
CA SER A 279 4.78 -10.54 17.88
C SER A 279 3.29 -10.54 18.28
N ARG A 280 2.97 -11.13 19.44
CA ARG A 280 1.61 -11.03 20.01
C ARG A 280 1.22 -9.58 20.31
N ASP A 281 2.16 -8.77 20.79
CA ASP A 281 1.93 -7.35 21.08
C ASP A 281 1.66 -6.54 19.81
N GLU A 282 2.32 -6.88 18.69
CA GLU A 282 2.03 -6.29 17.38
C GLU A 282 0.63 -6.65 16.90
N LEU A 283 0.27 -7.94 16.91
CA LEU A 283 -1.08 -8.40 16.57
C LEU A 283 -2.15 -7.71 17.44
N ARG A 284 -1.90 -7.60 18.75
CA ARG A 284 -2.80 -6.92 19.69
C ARG A 284 -2.93 -5.42 19.40
N ALA A 285 -1.83 -4.72 19.15
CA ALA A 285 -1.85 -3.30 18.78
C ALA A 285 -2.59 -3.05 17.45
N TRP A 286 -2.58 -4.03 16.54
CA TRP A 286 -3.31 -4.00 15.28
C TRP A 286 -4.79 -4.42 15.40
N GLY A 287 -5.21 -5.01 16.53
CA GLY A 287 -6.56 -5.57 16.70
C GLY A 287 -6.76 -6.92 16.02
N LEU A 288 -5.67 -7.66 15.79
CA LEU A 288 -5.62 -8.96 15.08
C LEU A 288 -5.30 -10.15 16.02
N ASP A 289 -5.23 -9.92 17.34
CA ASP A 289 -5.07 -10.95 18.36
C ASP A 289 -6.41 -11.66 18.62
N SER A 290 -6.85 -12.49 17.67
CA SER A 290 -8.13 -13.20 17.70
C SER A 290 -8.18 -14.39 18.68
N GLY A 291 -7.18 -14.54 19.54
CA GLY A 291 -7.08 -15.60 20.55
C GLY A 291 -7.81 -15.34 21.88
N GLY A 292 -8.48 -14.20 22.05
CA GLY A 292 -8.99 -13.78 23.38
C GLY A 292 -10.52 -13.79 23.59
N SER A 293 -11.34 -13.92 22.55
CA SER A 293 -12.77 -13.50 22.61
C SER A 293 -13.82 -14.61 22.49
N ARG A 294 -13.47 -15.88 22.76
CA ARG A 294 -14.41 -17.01 22.56
C ARG A 294 -14.65 -17.99 23.74
N GLU A 295 -13.99 -17.86 24.89
CA GLU A 295 -14.17 -18.81 26.01
C GLU A 295 -14.87 -18.28 27.28
N GLU A 296 -14.94 -16.97 27.55
CA GLU A 296 -15.44 -16.46 28.85
C GLU A 296 -16.98 -16.32 28.99
N ARG A 297 -17.79 -17.00 28.17
CA ARG A 297 -19.26 -17.03 28.33
C ARG A 297 -19.86 -18.44 28.52
N GLY A 298 -19.04 -19.42 28.91
CA GLY A 298 -19.44 -20.81 29.14
C GLY A 298 -19.10 -21.37 30.52
N GLY A 299 -19.12 -20.53 31.57
CA GLY A 299 -18.43 -20.84 32.85
C GLY A 299 -19.28 -20.89 34.14
N SER A 300 -20.56 -20.51 34.13
CA SER A 300 -21.40 -20.55 35.34
C SER A 300 -21.82 -21.97 35.72
N ARG A 301 -20.89 -22.72 36.31
CA ARG A 301 -21.17 -23.98 37.02
C ARG A 301 -22.19 -23.71 38.13
N SER A 302 -23.40 -24.24 37.95
CA SER A 302 -24.43 -24.25 39.00
C SER A 302 -23.91 -24.94 40.26
N GLY A 303 -23.79 -24.19 41.34
CA GLY A 303 -23.30 -24.70 42.62
C GLY A 303 -24.23 -25.78 43.16
N ARG A 304 -23.68 -26.97 43.48
CA ARG A 304 -24.40 -28.03 44.20
C ARG A 304 -24.72 -27.56 45.63
N GLY A 305 -25.94 -27.06 45.83
CA GLY A 305 -26.47 -26.75 47.16
C GLY A 305 -26.60 -27.99 48.03
N ARG A 306 -25.60 -28.27 48.88
CA ARG A 306 -25.69 -29.27 49.94
C ARG A 306 -26.78 -28.86 50.95
N ARG A 307 -27.94 -29.52 50.92
CA ARG A 307 -28.91 -29.47 52.05
C ARG A 307 -28.27 -30.12 53.28
N ARG A 308 -27.83 -29.31 54.25
CA ARG A 308 -27.53 -29.77 55.61
C ARG A 308 -28.83 -30.14 56.32
N LYS A 309 -28.82 -31.28 57.03
CA LYS A 309 -29.82 -31.58 58.05
C LYS A 309 -29.49 -30.76 59.31
N SER A 310 -30.48 -30.13 59.90
CA SER A 310 -30.45 -29.61 61.27
C SER A 310 -31.73 -30.06 61.98
N ARG A 311 -31.61 -30.40 63.26
CA ARG A 311 -32.62 -31.04 64.11
C ARG A 311 -32.73 -30.23 65.40
N CYS A 312 -33.85 -30.36 66.13
CA CYS A 312 -34.09 -29.82 67.49
C CYS A 312 -34.32 -28.29 67.58
N THR A 313 -35.13 -27.73 68.49
CA THR A 313 -36.18 -28.23 69.42
C THR A 313 -36.91 -27.02 70.05
N LEU A 314 -38.08 -27.24 70.69
CA LEU A 314 -38.78 -26.35 71.65
C LEU A 314 -39.44 -25.08 71.02
N GLN A 315 -40.60 -24.60 71.48
CA GLN A 315 -41.56 -25.12 72.49
C GLN A 315 -42.89 -25.50 71.83
#